data_AF-M0JIV2-F1
#
_entry.id   AF-M0JIV2-F1
#
_cell.length_a   1.000
_cell.length_b   1.000
_cell.length_c   1.000
_cell.angle_alpha   90.00
_cell.angle_beta   90.00
_cell.angle_gamma   90.00
#
_symmetry.space_group_name_H-M   'P 1'
#
loop_
_entity.id
_entity.type
_entity.pdbx_description
1 polymer ?
#
loop_
_entity_poly.entity_id
_entity_poly.type
_entity_poly.pdbx_seq_one_letter_code
_entity_poly.pdbx_strand_id
1 'polypeptide(L)' 'MGFTDPFFTGLIFLTGLFICAISGMLALLTFLLSPNDSKANFVVMVSLISFGFGAATMRITFGAVQTWFSEAASILL' A
#
# COMPACT_ATOMS: atom_id res chain seq x y z
N MET A 1 -19.15 5.48 7.04
CA MET A 1 -18.55 4.17 7.38
C MET A 1 -17.32 4.44 8.23
N GLY A 2 -17.17 3.75 9.37
CA GLY A 2 -16.07 3.98 10.32
C GLY A 2 -15.00 2.89 10.21
N PHE A 3 -13.86 3.08 10.88
CA PHE A 3 -12.75 2.13 10.93
C PHE A 3 -13.07 0.80 11.65
N THR A 4 -14.27 0.67 12.20
CA THR A 4 -14.81 -0.58 12.75
C THR A 4 -15.50 -1.45 11.71
N ASP A 5 -15.79 -0.91 10.51
CA ASP A 5 -16.36 -1.71 9.44
C ASP A 5 -15.26 -2.54 8.75
N PRO A 6 -15.37 -3.88 8.73
CA PRO A 6 -14.30 -4.76 8.25
C PRO A 6 -14.10 -4.68 6.74
N PHE A 7 -15.17 -4.47 5.98
CA PHE A 7 -15.08 -4.33 4.53
C PHE A 7 -14.40 -3.01 4.15
N PHE A 8 -14.82 -1.92 4.78
CA PHE A 8 -14.24 -0.59 4.58
C PHE A 8 -12.76 -0.58 4.97
N THR A 9 -12.41 -1.14 6.13
CA THR A 9 -11.03 -1.18 6.60
C THR A 9 -10.15 -2.11 5.76
N GLY A 10 -10.70 -3.25 5.32
CA GLY A 10 -10.05 -4.13 4.37
C GLY A 10 -9.80 -3.48 3.01
N LEU A 11 -10.76 -2.71 2.49
CA LEU A 11 -10.60 -1.95 1.24
C LEU A 11 -9.54 -0.84 1.36
N ILE A 12 -9.46 -0.16 2.51
CA ILE A 12 -8.41 0.82 2.77
C ILE A 12 -7.03 0.14 2.80
N PHE A 13 -6.91 -1.00 3.49
CA PHE A 13 -5.67 -1.78 3.51
C PHE A 13 -5.24 -2.19 2.09
N LEU A 14 -6.18 -2.71 1.31
CA LEU A 14 -5.94 -3.15 -0.06
C LEU A 14 -5.54 -1.98 -0.98
N THR A 15 -6.16 -0.81 -0.77
CA THR A 15 -5.79 0.43 -1.47
C THR A 15 -4.36 0.85 -1.12
N GLY A 16 -4.00 0.82 0.17
CA GLY A 16 -2.62 1.09 0.61
C GLY A 16 -1.60 0.13 -0.01
N LEU A 17 -1.94 -1.16 -0.06
CA LEU A 17 -1.13 -2.20 -0.70
C LEU A 17 -0.96 -1.96 -2.19
N PHE A 18 -2.04 -1.60 -2.88
CA PHE A 18 -2.01 -1.27 -4.30
C PHE A 18 -1.12 -0.05 -4.58
N ILE A 19 -1.27 1.01 -3.80
CA ILE A 19 -0.43 2.21 -3.90
C ILE A 19 1.04 1.85 -3.71
N CYS A 20 1.37 1.08 -2.67
CA CYS A 20 2.74 0.60 -2.44
C CYS A 20 3.28 -0.22 -3.63
N ALA A 21 2.52 -1.18 -4.14
CA ALA A 21 2.95 -2.04 -5.22
C ALA A 21 3.24 -1.24 -6.51
N ILE A 22 2.30 -0.39 -6.93
CA ILE A 22 2.43 0.39 -8.17
C ILE A 22 3.53 1.43 -8.06
N SER A 23 3.59 2.18 -6.95
CA SER A 23 4.62 3.21 -6.75
C SER A 23 6.01 2.61 -6.61
N GLY A 24 6.16 1.52 -5.86
CA GLY A 24 7.43 0.81 -5.72
C GLY A 24 7.91 0.24 -7.05
N MET A 25 7.01 -0.35 -7.84
CA MET A 25 7.33 -0.85 -9.18
C MET A 25 7.72 0.28 -10.13
N LEU A 26 7.01 1.42 -10.09
CA LEU A 26 7.31 2.58 -10.93
C LEU A 26 8.67 3.19 -10.56
N ALA A 27 8.99 3.29 -9.28
CA ALA A 27 10.30 3.74 -8.80
C ALA A 27 11.42 2.81 -9.30
N LEU A 28 11.24 1.49 -9.14
CA LEU A 28 12.22 0.48 -9.56
C LEU A 28 12.44 0.52 -11.08
N LEU A 29 11.36 0.52 -11.87
CA LEU A 29 11.44 0.56 -13.33
C LEU A 29 12.11 1.86 -13.81
N THR A 30 11.72 2.99 -13.24
CA THR A 30 12.27 4.29 -13.63
C THR A 30 13.76 4.40 -13.29
N PHE A 31 14.16 3.87 -12.14
CA PHE A 31 15.56 3.80 -11.72
C PHE A 31 16.39 2.90 -12.66
N LEU A 32 15.85 1.75 -13.08
CA LEU A 32 16.56 0.81 -13.96
C LEU A 32 16.65 1.30 -15.41
N LEU A 33 15.60 1.94 -15.94
CA LEU A 33 15.53 2.33 -17.36
C LEU A 33 16.21 3.68 -17.66
N SER A 34 16.30 4.60 -16.70
CA SER A 34 16.91 5.93 -16.94
C SER A 34 17.53 6.52 -15.67
N PRO A 35 18.60 5.91 -15.14
CA PRO A 35 19.23 6.33 -13.89
C PRO A 35 19.86 7.74 -13.92
N ASN A 36 20.09 8.31 -15.11
CA ASN A 36 20.82 9.57 -15.29
C ASN A 36 19.97 10.71 -15.90
N ASP A 37 18.65 10.54 -15.99
CA ASP A 37 17.74 11.61 -16.40
C ASP A 37 17.19 12.34 -15.17
N SER A 38 17.36 13.67 -15.12
CA SER A 38 16.79 14.53 -14.06
C SER A 38 15.28 14.35 -13.88
N LYS A 39 14.54 14.08 -14.95
CA LYS A 39 13.10 13.83 -14.93
C LYS A 39 12.77 12.47 -14.33
N ALA A 40 13.59 11.45 -14.58
CA ALA A 40 13.46 10.13 -13.98
C ALA A 40 13.68 10.19 -12.46
N ASN A 41 14.66 10.97 -12.00
CA ASN A 41 14.89 11.19 -10.56
C ASN A 41 13.68 11.84 -9.85
N PHE A 42 13.02 12.80 -10.49
CA PHE A 42 11.80 13.40 -9.95
C PHE A 42 10.67 12.35 -9.82
N VAL A 43 10.47 11.54 -10.86
CA VAL A 43 9.47 10.46 -10.85
C VAL A 43 9.77 9.43 -9.75
N VAL A 44 11.04 9.06 -9.55
CA VAL A 44 11.45 8.16 -8.46
C VAL A 44 11.14 8.78 -7.09
N MET A 45 11.43 10.06 -6.88
CA MET A 45 11.11 10.73 -5.60
C MET A 45 9.61 10.75 -5.31
N VAL A 46 8.78 11.15 -6.28
CA VAL A 46 7.31 11.17 -6.10
C VAL A 46 6.77 9.74 -5.88
N SER A 47 7.35 8.75 -6.55
CA SER A 47 7.00 7.35 -6.35
C SER A 47 7.35 6.88 -4.93
N LEU A 48 8.49 7.26 -4.38
CA LEU A 48 8.85 6.93 -2.99
C LEU A 48 7.94 7.62 -1.96
N ILE A 49 7.49 8.85 -2.21
CA ILE A 49 6.51 9.55 -1.35
C ILE A 49 5.18 8.79 -1.34
N SER A 50 4.67 8.43 -2.52
CA SER A 50 3.42 7.65 -2.63
C SER A 50 3.56 6.25 -2.02
N PHE A 51 4.74 5.63 -2.14
CA PHE A 51 5.05 4.37 -1.45
C PHE A 51 4.94 4.52 0.07
N GLY A 52 5.54 5.56 0.64
CA GLY A 52 5.44 5.84 2.08
C GLY A 52 4.00 6.05 2.55
N PHE A 53 3.17 6.73 1.76
CA PHE A 53 1.75 6.90 2.04
C PHE A 53 0.98 5.57 2.01
N GLY A 54 1.23 4.72 1.00
CA GLY A 54 0.65 3.37 0.93
C GLY A 54 1.02 2.53 2.15
N ALA A 55 2.30 2.52 2.53
CA ALA A 55 2.79 1.78 3.68
C ALA A 55 2.19 2.28 5.00
N ALA A 56 2.06 3.59 5.18
CA ALA A 56 1.41 4.17 6.37
C ALA A 56 -0.07 3.77 6.44
N THR A 57 -0.77 3.79 5.31
CA THR A 57 -2.18 3.36 5.20
C THR A 57 -2.34 1.89 5.58
N MET A 58 -1.47 1.02 5.06
CA MET A 58 -1.44 -0.39 5.44
C MET A 58 -1.17 -0.57 6.92
N ARG A 59 -0.21 0.16 7.49
CA ARG A 59 0.14 0.05 8.92
C ARG A 59 -1.04 0.41 9.83
N ILE A 60 -1.77 1.47 9.50
CA ILE A 60 -2.92 1.92 10.30
C ILE A 60 -4.06 0.90 10.26
N THR A 61 -4.22 0.21 9.14
CA THR A 61 -5.31 -0.75 8.93
C THR A 61 -4.94 -2.20 9.26
N PHE A 62 -3.65 -2.51 9.41
CA PHE A 62 -3.15 -3.87 9.60
C PHE A 62 -3.78 -4.60 10.79
N GLY A 63 -3.88 -3.94 11.94
CA GLY A 63 -4.45 -4.55 13.15
C GLY A 63 -5.90 -4.98 12.96
N ALA A 64 -6.71 -4.13 12.34
CA ALA A 64 -8.12 -4.42 12.06
C ALA A 64 -8.31 -5.51 10.99
N VAL A 65 -7.44 -5.54 9.98
CA VAL A 65 -7.45 -6.62 8.98
C VAL A 65 -7.04 -7.95 9.61
N GLN A 66 -6.06 -7.96 10.50
CA GLN A 66 -5.59 -9.17 11.18
C GLN A 66 -6.68 -9.77 12.09
N THR A 67 -7.38 -8.95 12.87
CA THR A 67 -8.50 -9.40 13.70
C THR A 67 -9.64 -9.96 12.85
N TRP A 68 -10.00 -9.29 11.76
CA TRP A 68 -11.00 -9.77 10.83
C TRP A 68 -10.62 -11.13 10.21
N PHE A 69 -9.36 -11.28 9.78
CA PHE A 69 -8.90 -12.53 9.18
C PHE A 69 -8.93 -13.69 10.18
N SER A 70 -8.58 -13.42 11.44
CA SER A 70 -8.66 -14.39 12.53
C SER A 70 -10.10 -14.83 12.81
N GLU A 71 -11.04 -13.88 12.85
CA GLU A 71 -12.47 -14.18 13.02
C GLU A 71 -13.01 -15.00 11.84
N ALA A 72 -12.73 -14.58 10.60
CA ALA A 72 -13.16 -15.31 9.41
C ALA A 72 -12.61 -16.75 9.38
N ALA A 73 -11.35 -16.95 9.76
CA ALA A 73 -10.75 -18.28 9.86
C ALA A 73 -11.41 -19.14 10.95
N SER A 74 -11.76 -18.56 12.09
CA SER A 74 -12.44 -19.28 13.18
C SER A 74 -13.87 -19.71 12.84
N ILE A 75 -14.54 -19.01 11.92
CA ILE A 75 -15.89 -19.36 11.45
C ILE A 75 -15.86 -20.51 10.43
N LEU A 76 -14.75 -20.66 9.71
CA LEU A 76 -14.57 -21.65 8.65
C LEU A 76 -14.05 -23.01 9.14
N LEU A 77 -13.63 -23.11 10.42
CA LEU A 77 -12.98 -24.27 11.03
C LEU A 77 -13.90 -24.93 12.07
#